data_AF-A0A7C2TW26-F1
#
_entry.id   AF-A0A7C2TW26-F1
#
_cell.length_a   1.000
_cell.length_b   1.000
_cell.length_c   1.000
_cell.angle_alpha   90.00
_cell.angle_beta   90.00
_cell.angle_gamma   90.00
#
_symmetry.space_group_name_H-M   'P 1'
#
loop_
_entity.id
_entity.type
_entity.pdbx_description
1 polymer ?
#
loop_
_entity_poly.entity_id
_entity_poly.type
_entity_poly.pdbx_seq_one_letter_code
_entity_poly.pdbx_strand_id
1 'polypeptide(L)'
;MATWKPLNREQAWTARDFSRAGETFIDYKGQLHEILYSILTPLGYQVHVSAQALQHIDKHPSSSKHKSDISHILNNPDLVTPNPEDPKRHIFYKTLHGKALLAVTVHMKNGIRYVTTMYTMPCIKGLRQKRLASNQFLYLRGGFKWKNWK
;
A
#
# COMPACT_ATOMS: atom_id res chain seq x y z
N MET A 1 0.53 -18.96 -19.99
CA MET A 1 0.23 -18.00 -18.90
C MET A 1 1.56 -17.50 -18.34
N ALA A 2 1.86 -16.20 -18.45
CA ALA A 2 3.14 -15.66 -17.98
C ALA A 2 3.24 -15.79 -16.45
N THR A 3 4.31 -16.42 -15.97
CA THR A 3 4.64 -16.51 -14.55
C THR A 3 5.07 -15.13 -14.06
N TRP A 4 4.26 -14.53 -13.20
CA TRP A 4 4.56 -13.23 -12.60
C TRP A 4 5.80 -13.33 -11.70
N LYS A 5 6.70 -12.35 -11.84
CA LYS A 5 7.86 -12.16 -10.96
C LYS A 5 7.75 -10.79 -10.30
N PRO A 6 7.95 -10.68 -8.98
CA PRO A 6 8.00 -9.38 -8.32
C PRO A 6 9.08 -8.51 -8.95
N LEU A 7 8.79 -7.22 -9.13
CA LEU A 7 9.80 -6.28 -9.61
C LEU A 7 10.93 -6.21 -8.58
N ASN A 8 12.17 -6.30 -9.07
CA ASN A 8 13.35 -6.06 -8.25
C ASN A 8 13.42 -4.56 -7.84
N ARG A 9 14.34 -4.19 -6.94
CA ARG A 9 14.42 -2.82 -6.41
C ARG A 9 14.56 -1.76 -7.51
N GLU A 10 15.39 -2.04 -8.51
CA GLU A 10 15.67 -1.16 -9.65
C GLU A 10 14.45 -1.04 -10.59
N GLN A 11 13.75 -2.15 -10.81
CA GLN A 11 12.49 -2.21 -11.54
C GLN A 11 11.34 -1.50 -10.81
N ALA A 12 11.32 -1.54 -9.47
CA ALA A 12 10.34 -0.81 -8.67
C ALA A 12 10.63 0.71 -8.69
N TRP A 13 11.90 1.11 -8.80
CA TRP A 13 12.30 2.50 -8.99
C TRP A 13 12.05 3.03 -10.40
N THR A 14 12.08 2.15 -11.40
CA THR A 14 11.77 2.49 -12.80
C THR A 14 10.33 2.18 -13.19
N ALA A 15 9.52 1.63 -12.25
CA ALA A 15 8.09 1.42 -12.44
C ALA A 15 7.47 2.78 -12.77
N ARG A 16 6.96 2.88 -14.01
CA ARG A 16 6.56 4.14 -14.60
C ARG A 16 5.64 4.90 -13.66
N ASP A 17 6.01 6.14 -13.40
CA ASP A 17 5.07 7.11 -12.89
C ASP A 17 3.96 7.28 -13.95
N PHE A 18 2.72 7.02 -13.55
CA PHE A 18 1.55 7.18 -14.40
C PHE A 18 0.82 8.52 -14.17
N SER A 19 1.30 9.35 -13.24
CA SER A 19 0.73 10.66 -12.97
C SER A 19 0.98 11.60 -14.14
N ARG A 20 0.04 12.50 -14.40
CA ARG A 20 0.31 13.65 -15.27
C ARG A 20 0.69 14.84 -14.39
N ALA A 21 1.61 15.67 -14.87
CA ALA A 21 2.01 16.87 -14.16
C ALA A 21 0.79 17.76 -13.85
N GLY A 22 0.67 18.21 -12.60
CA GLY A 22 -0.43 19.06 -12.13
C GLY A 22 -1.71 18.33 -11.73
N GLU A 23 -1.74 16.99 -11.75
CA GLU A 23 -2.91 16.25 -11.26
C GLU A 23 -3.07 16.39 -9.74
N THR A 24 -4.33 16.57 -9.32
CA THR A 24 -4.71 16.69 -7.92
C THR A 24 -5.86 15.74 -7.57
N PHE A 25 -5.99 15.41 -6.29
CA PHE A 25 -7.14 14.68 -5.77
C PHE A 25 -7.62 15.27 -4.45
N ILE A 26 -8.88 14.97 -4.12
CA ILE A 26 -9.47 15.34 -2.83
C ILE A 26 -9.45 14.12 -1.91
N ASP A 27 -8.82 14.24 -0.75
CA ASP A 27 -8.76 13.15 0.23
C ASP A 27 -10.09 12.96 0.98
N TYR A 28 -10.10 12.00 1.90
CA TYR A 28 -11.27 11.66 2.70
C TYR A 28 -11.70 12.78 3.66
N LYS A 29 -10.81 13.71 3.98
CA LYS A 29 -11.08 14.91 4.79
C LYS A 29 -11.50 16.13 3.95
N GLY A 30 -11.52 16.01 2.63
CA GLY A 30 -11.88 17.13 1.74
C GLY A 30 -10.69 18.04 1.41
N GLN A 31 -9.46 17.63 1.69
CA GLN A 31 -8.25 18.39 1.40
C GLN A 31 -7.77 18.11 -0.03
N LEU A 32 -7.29 19.15 -0.72
CA LEU A 32 -6.69 19.03 -2.04
C LEU A 32 -5.23 18.58 -1.91
N HIS A 33 -4.85 17.58 -2.69
CA HIS A 33 -3.51 16.99 -2.72
C HIS A 33 -2.95 17.02 -4.12
N GLU A 34 -1.66 17.32 -4.22
CA GLU A 34 -0.89 17.24 -5.46
C GLU A 34 -0.25 15.86 -5.57
N ILE A 35 -0.41 15.21 -6.72
CA ILE A 35 0.17 13.90 -6.98
C ILE A 35 1.65 14.09 -7.34
N LEU A 36 2.54 13.44 -6.58
CA LEU A 36 3.96 13.40 -6.88
C LEU A 36 4.29 12.26 -7.84
N TYR A 37 3.71 11.08 -7.59
CA TYR A 37 3.88 9.90 -8.42
C TYR A 37 2.77 8.89 -8.17
N SER A 38 2.61 7.95 -9.10
CA SER A 38 1.60 6.90 -9.04
C SER A 38 2.20 5.51 -9.21
N ILE A 39 1.71 4.53 -8.44
CA ILE A 39 2.22 3.15 -8.44
C ILE A 39 1.11 2.18 -8.78
N LEU A 40 1.35 1.29 -9.75
CA LEU A 40 0.50 0.14 -9.99
C LEU A 40 0.75 -0.94 -8.92
N THR A 41 -0.32 -1.37 -8.25
CA THR A 41 -0.25 -2.41 -7.20
C THR A 41 -0.51 -3.80 -7.79
N PRO A 42 -0.14 -4.89 -7.08
CA PRO A 42 -0.51 -6.26 -7.46
C PRO A 42 -2.02 -6.51 -7.53
N LEU A 43 -2.82 -5.64 -6.93
CA LEU A 43 -4.29 -5.71 -6.99
C LEU A 43 -4.85 -5.10 -8.29
N GLY A 44 -4.00 -4.63 -9.20
CA GLY A 44 -4.40 -4.15 -10.53
C GLY A 44 -4.90 -2.71 -10.56
N TYR A 45 -4.86 -1.99 -9.44
CA TYR A 45 -5.20 -0.56 -9.38
C TYR A 45 -3.97 0.31 -9.11
N GLN A 46 -4.05 1.56 -9.54
CA GLN A 46 -3.06 2.59 -9.25
C GLN A 46 -3.28 3.22 -7.87
N VAL A 47 -2.19 3.60 -7.21
CA VAL A 47 -2.16 4.33 -5.95
C VAL A 47 -1.32 5.59 -6.13
N HIS A 48 -1.91 6.73 -5.81
CA HIS A 48 -1.25 8.02 -5.88
C HIS A 48 -0.54 8.35 -4.56
N VAL A 49 0.67 8.87 -4.66
CA VAL A 49 1.43 9.40 -3.53
C VAL A 49 1.52 10.91 -3.67
N SER A 50 1.17 11.63 -2.60
CA SER A 50 1.18 13.09 -2.57
C SER A 50 2.25 13.64 -1.64
N ALA A 51 2.63 14.90 -1.86
CA ALA A 51 3.58 15.60 -0.99
C ALA A 51 3.08 15.67 0.46
N GLN A 52 1.79 15.92 0.65
CA GLN A 52 1.18 16.01 1.97
C GLN A 52 1.19 14.65 2.69
N ALA A 53 1.01 13.53 1.96
CA ALA A 53 1.12 12.20 2.56
C ALA A 53 2.55 11.94 3.06
N LEU A 54 3.57 12.32 2.27
CA LEU A 54 4.97 12.21 2.69
C LEU A 54 5.29 13.10 3.89
N GLN A 55 4.80 14.35 3.89
CA GLN A 55 4.92 15.27 5.04
C GLN A 55 4.23 14.73 6.29
N HIS A 56 3.08 14.06 6.15
CA HIS A 56 2.42 13.42 7.28
C HIS A 56 3.27 12.29 7.87
N ILE A 57 3.89 11.47 7.02
CA ILE A 57 4.79 10.39 7.43
C ILE A 57 6.05 10.95 8.11
N ASP A 58 6.55 12.12 7.69
CA ASP A 58 7.73 12.75 8.30
C ASP A 58 7.57 13.10 9.79
N LYS A 59 6.33 13.26 10.25
CA LYS A 59 6.03 13.50 11.67
C LYS A 59 6.30 12.29 12.56
N HIS A 60 6.63 11.13 11.99
CA HIS A 60 6.86 9.88 12.71
C HIS A 60 8.26 9.32 12.41
N PRO A 61 9.26 9.54 13.29
CA PRO A 61 10.67 9.20 13.02
C PRO A 61 10.95 7.73 12.67
N SER A 62 10.11 6.81 13.15
CA SER A 62 10.27 5.38 12.86
C SER A 62 9.85 5.01 11.44
N SER A 63 8.89 5.72 10.84
CA SER A 63 8.42 5.48 9.48
C SER A 63 9.05 6.43 8.46
N SER A 64 9.46 7.64 8.86
CA SER A 64 10.11 8.61 7.95
C SER A 64 11.37 8.06 7.28
N LYS A 65 12.14 7.21 7.99
CA LYS A 65 13.33 6.51 7.49
C LYS A 65 13.05 5.56 6.32
N HIS A 66 11.78 5.18 6.13
CA HIS A 66 11.34 4.21 5.13
C HIS A 66 10.47 4.81 4.02
N LYS A 67 10.37 6.15 3.92
CA LYS A 67 9.52 6.80 2.90
C LYS A 67 9.89 6.39 1.47
N SER A 68 11.18 6.23 1.19
CA SER A 68 11.67 5.77 -0.11
C SER A 68 11.27 4.33 -0.44
N ASP A 69 10.83 3.55 0.55
CA ASP A 69 10.38 2.16 0.37
C ASP A 69 8.90 2.07 -0.03
N ILE A 70 8.11 3.15 0.04
CA ILE A 70 6.66 3.15 -0.26
C ILE A 70 6.36 2.51 -1.63
N SER A 71 7.09 2.90 -2.67
CA SER A 71 6.92 2.33 -4.01
C SER A 71 7.18 0.83 -4.05
N HIS A 72 8.19 0.37 -3.31
CA HIS A 72 8.49 -1.05 -3.21
C HIS A 72 7.40 -1.81 -2.44
N ILE A 73 6.88 -1.24 -1.35
CA ILE A 73 5.85 -1.86 -0.52
C ILE A 73 4.53 -1.97 -1.29
N LEU A 74 4.13 -0.93 -2.03
CA LEU A 74 2.87 -0.92 -2.78
C LEU A 74 2.90 -1.85 -4.00
N ASN A 75 4.05 -1.96 -4.66
CA ASN A 75 4.23 -2.77 -5.86
C ASN A 75 4.56 -4.24 -5.53
N ASN A 76 5.26 -4.49 -4.42
CA ASN A 76 5.65 -5.83 -4.00
C ASN A 76 5.46 -6.02 -2.48
N PRO A 77 4.23 -5.92 -1.97
CA PRO A 77 3.91 -6.23 -0.57
C PRO A 77 4.20 -7.70 -0.28
N ASP A 78 4.49 -8.03 0.98
CA ASP A 78 4.46 -9.42 1.43
C ASP A 78 3.02 -9.85 1.77
N LEU A 79 2.23 -8.89 2.27
CA LEU A 79 0.82 -9.09 2.60
C LEU A 79 -0.01 -7.85 2.25
N VAL A 80 -1.24 -8.05 1.75
CA VAL A 80 -2.24 -6.98 1.65
C VAL A 80 -3.52 -7.41 2.37
N THR A 81 -4.08 -6.53 3.19
CA THR A 81 -5.36 -6.77 3.88
C THR A 81 -6.31 -5.61 3.66
N PRO A 82 -7.63 -5.83 3.67
CA PRO A 82 -8.57 -4.73 3.86
C PRO A 82 -8.47 -4.23 5.31
N ASN A 83 -8.88 -3.00 5.55
CA ASN A 83 -9.15 -2.56 6.91
C ASN A 83 -10.55 -3.07 7.33
N PRO A 84 -10.68 -3.82 8.43
CA PRO A 84 -11.97 -4.35 8.86
C PRO A 84 -12.99 -3.26 9.23
N GLU A 85 -12.53 -2.08 9.65
CA GLU A 85 -13.39 -0.96 10.05
C GLU A 85 -13.73 -0.04 8.87
N ASP A 86 -12.93 -0.08 7.81
CA ASP A 86 -13.11 0.79 6.65
C ASP A 86 -12.83 0.02 5.34
N PRO A 87 -13.86 -0.45 4.63
CA PRO A 87 -13.69 -1.21 3.39
C PRO A 87 -13.08 -0.38 2.25
N LYS A 88 -12.99 0.95 2.40
CA LYS A 88 -12.29 1.82 1.45
C LYS A 88 -10.79 1.86 1.71
N ARG A 89 -10.28 1.21 2.76
CA ARG A 89 -8.85 1.16 3.09
C ARG A 89 -8.26 -0.22 2.85
N HIS A 90 -7.10 -0.23 2.22
CA HIS A 90 -6.20 -1.36 2.17
C HIS A 90 -4.92 -1.04 2.92
N ILE A 91 -4.32 -2.06 3.53
CA ILE A 91 -3.04 -1.96 4.22
C ILE A 91 -2.07 -2.92 3.54
N PHE A 92 -0.96 -2.37 3.06
CA PHE A 92 0.12 -3.08 2.38
C PHE A 92 1.26 -3.28 3.37
N TYR A 93 1.64 -4.52 3.63
CA TYR A 93 2.66 -4.88 4.60
C TYR A 93 3.91 -5.40 3.91
N LYS A 94 5.07 -5.02 4.47
CA LYS A 94 6.38 -5.56 4.11
C LYS A 94 7.16 -5.91 5.37
N THR A 95 7.81 -7.07 5.35
CA THR A 95 8.65 -7.54 6.46
C THR A 95 9.96 -6.78 6.47
N LEU A 96 10.30 -6.21 7.63
CA LEU A 96 11.55 -5.52 7.89
C LEU A 96 12.43 -6.37 8.82
N HIS A 97 13.52 -6.91 8.27
CA HIS A 97 14.53 -7.71 8.98
C HIS A 97 13.98 -8.80 9.92
N GLY A 98 12.84 -9.41 9.57
CA GLY A 98 12.22 -10.50 10.33
C GLY A 98 11.64 -10.14 11.70
N LYS A 99 11.65 -8.86 12.12
CA LYS A 99 11.23 -8.43 13.46
C LYS A 99 10.14 -7.35 13.48
N ALA A 100 10.00 -6.60 12.40
CA ALA A 100 8.99 -5.55 12.28
C ALA A 100 8.30 -5.63 10.90
N LEU A 101 7.15 -4.98 10.81
CA LEU A 101 6.39 -4.78 9.58
C LEU A 101 6.35 -3.29 9.27
N LEU A 102 6.58 -2.95 8.02
CA LEU A 102 6.21 -1.66 7.45
C LEU A 102 4.80 -1.79 6.86
N ALA A 103 3.90 -0.92 7.28
CA ALA A 103 2.52 -0.87 6.80
C ALA A 103 2.30 0.45 6.07
N VAL A 104 1.90 0.38 4.80
CA VAL A 104 1.45 1.53 4.00
C VAL A 104 -0.07 1.45 3.88
N THR A 105 -0.75 2.47 4.35
CA THR A 105 -2.22 2.56 4.28
C THR A 105 -2.64 3.32 3.03
N VAL A 106 -3.55 2.70 2.27
CA VAL A 106 -4.14 3.26 1.06
C VAL A 106 -5.63 3.44 1.28
N HIS A 107 -6.16 4.62 0.99
CA HIS A 107 -7.59 4.91 1.06
C HIS A 107 -8.16 5.14 -0.35
N MET A 108 -9.43 4.81 -0.54
CA MET A 108 -10.18 5.05 -1.77
C MET A 108 -11.27 6.11 -1.58
N LYS A 109 -11.30 7.15 -2.42
CA LYS A 109 -12.42 8.11 -2.50
C LYS A 109 -12.69 8.45 -3.96
N ASN A 110 -13.96 8.40 -4.36
CA ASN A 110 -14.40 8.73 -5.73
C ASN A 110 -13.60 7.97 -6.82
N GLY A 111 -13.33 6.69 -6.60
CA GLY A 111 -12.54 5.85 -7.51
C GLY A 111 -11.02 6.06 -7.43
N ILE A 112 -10.55 7.16 -6.83
CA ILE A 112 -9.14 7.48 -6.66
C ILE A 112 -8.60 6.78 -5.42
N ARG A 113 -7.43 6.15 -5.53
CA ARG A 113 -6.73 5.52 -4.41
C ARG A 113 -5.42 6.22 -4.13
N TYR A 114 -5.14 6.51 -2.87
CA TYR A 114 -3.96 7.28 -2.48
C TYR A 114 -3.42 6.84 -1.13
N VAL A 115 -2.11 7.06 -0.92
CA VAL A 115 -1.46 6.81 0.37
C VAL A 115 -1.96 7.83 1.39
N THR A 116 -2.38 7.34 2.56
CA THR A 116 -2.75 8.19 3.70
C THR A 116 -1.65 8.30 4.73
N THR A 117 -1.00 7.18 5.05
CA THR A 117 0.04 7.13 6.09
C THR A 117 0.89 5.87 5.94
N MET A 118 2.00 5.86 6.66
CA MET A 118 2.88 4.71 6.82
C MET A 118 3.36 4.63 8.27
N TYR A 119 3.39 3.42 8.82
CA TYR A 119 3.87 3.17 10.17
C TYR A 119 4.61 1.83 10.27
N THR A 120 5.48 1.73 11.27
CA THR A 120 6.11 0.47 11.66
C THR A 120 5.28 -0.20 12.75
N MET A 121 5.22 -1.53 12.74
CA MET A 121 4.57 -2.29 13.81
C MET A 121 5.26 -3.64 14.03
N PRO A 122 5.30 -4.17 15.27
CA PRO A 122 5.93 -5.47 15.53
C PRO A 122 5.08 -6.66 15.04
N CYS A 123 3.77 -6.48 14.89
CA CYS A 123 2.85 -7.51 14.43
C CYS A 123 1.54 -6.88 13.91
N ILE A 124 0.78 -7.60 13.10
CA ILE A 124 -0.53 -7.16 12.63
C ILE A 124 -1.57 -7.38 13.74
N LYS A 125 -2.23 -6.30 14.18
CA LYS A 125 -3.36 -6.39 15.11
C LYS A 125 -4.48 -7.22 14.47
N GLY A 126 -4.99 -8.23 15.20
CA GLY A 126 -5.99 -9.18 14.70
C GLY A 126 -5.45 -10.56 14.31
N LEU A 127 -4.13 -10.76 14.18
CA LEU A 127 -3.55 -12.11 14.00
C LEU A 127 -3.45 -12.92 15.31
N ARG A 128 -3.49 -12.25 16.47
CA ARG A 128 -3.34 -12.87 17.80
C ARG A 128 -4.64 -13.23 18.51
N GLN A 129 -5.80 -12.78 18.02
CA GLN A 129 -7.10 -13.07 18.61
C GLN A 129 -8.00 -13.67 17.52
N LYS A 130 -8.04 -15.02 17.50
CA LYS A 130 -8.75 -15.88 16.54
C LYS A 130 -8.14 -15.87 15.12
N ARG A 131 -7.93 -17.08 14.61
CA ARG A 131 -7.31 -17.38 13.32
C ARG A 131 -7.96 -16.54 12.21
N LEU A 132 -7.19 -15.67 11.56
CA LEU A 132 -7.63 -15.07 10.30
C LEU A 132 -7.71 -16.18 9.25
N ALA A 133 -8.87 -16.38 8.65
CA ALA A 133 -9.09 -17.37 7.60
C ALA A 133 -8.38 -16.93 6.31
N SER A 134 -7.98 -17.89 5.47
CA SER A 134 -7.21 -17.64 4.23
C SER A 134 -7.89 -16.64 3.27
N ASN A 135 -9.22 -16.54 3.30
CA ASN A 135 -10.01 -15.57 2.53
C ASN A 135 -9.94 -14.13 3.06
N GLN A 136 -9.29 -13.89 4.20
CA GLN A 136 -9.10 -12.55 4.79
C GLN A 136 -7.77 -11.91 4.37
N PHE A 137 -6.93 -12.61 3.61
CA PHE A 137 -5.69 -12.10 3.02
C PHE A 137 -5.89 -11.89 1.52
N LEU A 138 -5.62 -10.67 1.01
CA LEU A 138 -5.73 -10.40 -0.43
C LEU A 138 -4.51 -10.88 -1.22
N TYR A 139 -3.34 -10.90 -0.58
CA TYR A 139 -2.09 -11.31 -1.20
C TYR A 139 -1.15 -11.86 -0.13
N LEU A 140 -0.63 -13.08 -0.32
CA LEU A 140 0.51 -13.65 0.41
C LEU A 140 1.48 -14.14 -0.67
N ARG A 141 2.78 -13.85 -0.53
CA ARG A 141 3.81 -14.31 -1.48
C ARG A 141 3.65 -15.83 -1.74
N GLY A 142 3.36 -16.21 -2.99
CA GLY A 142 3.12 -17.62 -3.39
C GLY A 142 2.05 -17.83 -4.48
N GLY A 143 1.32 -16.79 -4.88
CA GLY A 143 0.32 -16.90 -5.94
C GLY A 143 -1.00 -17.46 -5.40
N PHE A 144 -1.93 -16.58 -5.05
CA PHE A 144 -3.31 -16.99 -4.79
C PHE A 144 -4.20 -16.50 -5.94
N LYS A 145 -4.97 -17.42 -6.52
CA LYS A 145 -6.00 -17.12 -7.52
C LYS A 145 -7.30 -16.75 -6.81
N TRP A 146 -7.90 -15.64 -7.22
CA TRP A 146 -9.25 -15.26 -6.82
C TRP A 146 -10.29 -16.16 -7.52
N LYS A 147 -11.20 -16.75 -6.74
CA LYS A 147 -12.54 -17.13 -7.19
C LYS A 147 -13.55 -16.63 -6.16
N ASN A 148 -14.45 -15.79 -6.63
CA ASN A 148 -15.70 -15.33 -6.00
C ASN A 148 -15.57 -14.24 -4.93
N TRP A 149 -15.87 -13.01 -5.36
CA TRP A 149 -16.72 -12.11 -4.58
C TRP A 149 -17.91 -11.75 -5.46
N LYS A 150 -19.11 -11.99 -4.94
CA LYS A 150 -20.38 -11.50 -5.48
C LYS A 150 -20.58 -10.05 -5.02
#